data_AF-A0A9P4Z298-F1
#
_entry.id   AF-A0A9P4Z298-F1
#
_cell.length_a   1.000
_cell.length_b   1.000
_cell.length_c   1.000
_cell.angle_alpha   90.00
_cell.angle_beta   90.00
_cell.angle_gamma   90.00
#
_symmetry.space_group_name_H-M   'P 1'
#
loop_
_entity.id
_entity.type
_entity.pdbx_description
1 polymer ?
#
loop_
_entity_poly.entity_id
_entity_poly.type
_entity_poly.pdbx_seq_one_letter_code
_entity_poly.pdbx_strand_id
1 'polypeptide(L)'
;MSTDEELDRNWQPNGRRPQSTMARTFSQELMDIFRIENSLTDLDSQVDQRKQHVTKSNDELASLEARLKEMESRLKKSQQRMSMSQVSLGSPKPFSVPAAASSSQQQQQLDAPVNKDDSKSRSRPGTARATQQAPSAGDMPPTPGGSEDGDHE
;
A
#
# COMPACT_ATOMS: atom_id res chain seq x y z
N MET A 1 -11.98 -37.23 -58.99
CA MET A 1 -12.43 -37.04 -57.60
C MET A 1 -11.40 -36.16 -56.95
N SER A 2 -11.66 -34.86 -56.81
CA SER A 2 -10.73 -33.95 -56.13
C SER A 2 -10.84 -34.19 -54.63
N THR A 3 -9.71 -34.45 -53.97
CA THR A 3 -9.65 -34.66 -52.52
C THR A 3 -9.92 -33.36 -51.78
N ASP A 4 -10.68 -33.45 -50.70
CA ASP A 4 -11.10 -32.33 -49.85
C ASP A 4 -9.92 -31.45 -49.40
N GLU A 5 -8.77 -32.07 -49.11
CA GLU A 5 -7.52 -31.38 -48.76
C GLU A 5 -6.94 -30.48 -49.87
N GLU A 6 -7.20 -30.79 -51.15
CA GLU A 6 -6.76 -29.94 -52.27
C GLU A 6 -7.68 -28.73 -52.44
N LEU A 7 -8.97 -28.88 -52.15
CA LEU A 7 -9.93 -27.78 -52.20
C LEU A 7 -9.64 -26.72 -51.13
N ASP A 8 -9.21 -27.15 -49.94
CA ASP A 8 -8.92 -26.27 -48.81
C ASP A 8 -7.65 -25.43 -49.01
N ARG A 9 -6.60 -26.01 -49.62
CA ARG A 9 -5.31 -25.31 -49.85
C ARG A 9 -5.43 -24.16 -50.85
N ASN A 10 -6.33 -24.27 -51.81
CA ASN A 10 -6.55 -23.26 -52.85
C ASN A 10 -7.70 -22.30 -52.51
N TRP A 11 -8.22 -22.37 -51.29
CA TRP A 11 -9.26 -21.46 -50.84
C TRP A 11 -8.71 -20.03 -50.70
N GLN A 12 -9.21 -19.14 -51.55
CA GLN A 12 -9.03 -17.69 -51.40
C GLN A 12 -10.34 -17.07 -50.90
N PRO A 13 -10.28 -16.10 -49.97
CA PRO A 13 -11.46 -15.42 -49.45
C PRO A 13 -12.04 -14.47 -50.52
N ASN A 14 -12.62 -15.03 -51.56
CA ASN A 14 -13.44 -14.32 -52.52
C ASN A 14 -14.83 -14.18 -51.88
N GLY A 15 -15.35 -12.95 -51.76
CA GLY A 15 -16.55 -12.56 -51.00
C GLY A 15 -17.90 -13.21 -51.38
N ARG A 16 -17.89 -14.40 -51.98
CA ARG A 16 -19.05 -15.24 -52.35
C ARG A 16 -19.36 -16.35 -51.36
N ARG A 17 -18.48 -16.69 -50.41
CA ARG A 17 -18.83 -17.57 -49.29
C ARG A 17 -19.21 -16.71 -48.07
N PRO A 18 -20.44 -16.82 -47.55
CA PRO A 18 -20.80 -16.16 -46.31
C PRO A 18 -19.89 -16.69 -45.20
N GLN A 19 -19.17 -15.79 -44.54
CA GLN A 19 -18.44 -16.12 -43.32
C GLN A 19 -19.47 -16.44 -42.24
N SER A 20 -19.51 -17.69 -41.78
CA SER A 20 -20.44 -18.12 -40.75
C SER A 20 -20.28 -17.25 -39.50
N THR A 21 -21.35 -16.58 -39.06
CA THR A 21 -21.35 -15.81 -37.81
C THR A 21 -20.91 -16.68 -36.63
N MET A 22 -21.34 -17.95 -36.60
CA MET A 22 -20.90 -18.93 -35.58
C MET A 22 -19.39 -19.20 -35.61
N ALA A 23 -18.75 -19.19 -36.78
CA ALA A 23 -17.31 -19.40 -36.86
C ALA A 23 -16.53 -18.19 -36.35
N ARG A 24 -17.06 -16.97 -36.56
CA ARG A 24 -16.49 -15.75 -35.96
C ARG A 24 -16.64 -15.75 -34.44
N THR A 25 -17.81 -16.11 -33.92
CA THR A 25 -18.02 -16.20 -32.46
C THR A 25 -17.16 -17.30 -31.84
N PHE A 26 -17.08 -18.47 -32.48
CA PHE A 26 -16.24 -19.58 -32.03
C PHE A 26 -14.76 -19.23 -32.07
N SER A 27 -14.28 -18.58 -33.14
CA SER A 27 -12.89 -18.09 -33.20
C SER A 27 -12.61 -17.06 -32.12
N GLN A 28 -13.56 -16.16 -31.83
CA GLN A 28 -13.41 -15.15 -30.78
C GLN A 28 -13.37 -15.80 -29.39
N GLU A 29 -14.20 -16.81 -29.16
CA GLU A 29 -14.19 -17.61 -27.92
C GLU A 29 -12.87 -18.37 -27.76
N LEU A 30 -12.31 -18.94 -28.83
CA LEU A 30 -10.99 -19.56 -28.77
C LEU A 30 -9.88 -18.53 -28.51
N MET A 31 -9.96 -17.35 -29.14
CA MET A 31 -9.00 -16.27 -28.87
C MET A 31 -9.06 -15.82 -27.40
N ASP A 32 -10.24 -15.83 -26.79
CA ASP A 32 -10.46 -15.53 -25.38
C ASP A 32 -9.98 -16.66 -24.45
N ILE A 33 -10.38 -17.91 -24.72
CA ILE A 33 -9.96 -19.12 -23.97
C ILE A 33 -8.44 -19.25 -23.95
N PHE A 34 -7.81 -19.09 -25.12
CA PHE A 34 -6.37 -19.21 -25.26
C PHE A 34 -5.63 -17.90 -25.01
N ARG A 35 -6.34 -16.81 -24.71
CA ARG A 35 -5.74 -15.52 -24.28
C ARG A 35 -4.65 -15.02 -25.25
N ILE A 36 -4.83 -15.31 -26.55
CA ILE A 36 -3.77 -15.25 -27.57
C ILE A 36 -3.36 -13.80 -27.86
N GLU A 37 -4.30 -12.88 -27.77
CA GLU A 37 -4.08 -11.46 -27.99
C GLU A 37 -3.98 -10.80 -26.60
N ASN A 38 -2.75 -10.54 -26.12
CA ASN A 38 -2.41 -9.60 -25.03
C ASN A 38 -2.34 -10.14 -23.60
N SER A 39 -3.11 -11.16 -23.19
CA SER A 39 -3.17 -11.50 -21.75
C SER A 39 -1.90 -12.15 -21.20
N LEU A 40 -1.07 -12.83 -22.01
CA LEU A 40 0.17 -13.42 -21.51
C LEU A 40 1.24 -12.35 -21.25
N THR A 41 1.43 -11.42 -22.18
CA THR A 41 2.37 -10.30 -22.05
C THR A 41 1.96 -9.36 -20.91
N ASP A 42 0.66 -9.09 -20.77
CA ASP A 42 0.15 -8.26 -19.67
C ASP A 42 0.35 -8.94 -18.32
N LEU A 43 0.16 -10.26 -18.24
CA LEU A 43 0.39 -11.03 -17.03
C LEU A 43 1.88 -11.02 -16.64
N ASP A 44 2.78 -11.18 -17.62
CA ASP A 44 4.23 -11.12 -17.41
C ASP A 44 4.66 -9.74 -16.88
N SER A 45 4.21 -8.66 -17.53
CA SER A 45 4.44 -7.30 -17.06
C SER A 45 3.89 -7.07 -15.65
N GLN A 46 2.71 -7.59 -15.33
CA GLN A 46 2.12 -7.45 -14.00
C GLN A 46 2.92 -8.23 -12.94
N VAL A 47 3.42 -9.41 -13.28
CA VAL A 47 4.29 -10.20 -12.40
C VAL A 47 5.59 -9.45 -12.12
N ASP A 48 6.22 -8.88 -13.15
CA ASP A 48 7.44 -8.11 -13.00
C ASP A 48 7.24 -6.86 -12.14
N GLN A 49 6.16 -6.11 -12.36
CA GLN A 49 5.82 -4.96 -11.53
C GLN A 49 5.62 -5.35 -10.06
N ARG A 50 4.89 -6.43 -9.80
CA ARG A 50 4.67 -6.94 -8.43
C ARG A 50 5.97 -7.39 -7.79
N LYS A 51 6.83 -8.08 -8.54
CA LYS A 51 8.14 -8.53 -8.05
C LYS A 51 9.01 -7.33 -7.66
N GLN A 52 9.09 -6.31 -8.51
CA GLN A 52 9.84 -5.08 -8.19
C GLN A 52 9.31 -4.39 -6.93
N HIS A 53 7.98 -4.29 -6.80
CA HIS A 53 7.35 -3.72 -5.61
C HIS A 53 7.70 -4.50 -4.34
N VAL A 54 7.57 -5.84 -4.38
CA VAL A 54 7.89 -6.71 -3.24
C VAL A 54 9.38 -6.62 -2.87
N THR A 55 10.28 -6.65 -3.84
CA THR A 55 11.72 -6.49 -3.59
C THR A 55 12.02 -5.17 -2.90
N LYS A 56 11.45 -4.06 -3.39
CA LYS A 56 11.64 -2.74 -2.78
C LYS A 56 11.12 -2.71 -1.34
N SER A 57 9.90 -3.20 -1.09
CA SER A 57 9.34 -3.28 0.26
C SER A 57 10.21 -4.15 1.18
N ASN A 58 10.73 -5.26 0.68
CA ASN A 58 11.59 -6.14 1.45
C ASN A 58 12.93 -5.48 1.80
N ASP A 59 13.54 -4.72 0.89
CA ASP A 59 14.77 -3.98 1.15
C ASP A 59 14.56 -2.89 2.20
N GLU A 60 13.43 -2.18 2.14
CA GLU A 60 13.04 -1.19 3.15
C GLU A 60 12.84 -1.84 4.53
N LEU A 61 12.16 -2.99 4.59
CA LEU A 61 11.98 -3.76 5.82
C LEU A 61 13.32 -4.23 6.39
N ALA A 62 14.20 -4.79 5.56
CA ALA A 62 15.53 -5.24 5.98
C ALA A 62 16.37 -4.09 6.54
N SER A 63 16.27 -2.89 5.95
CA SER A 63 16.93 -1.68 6.46
C SER A 63 16.40 -1.27 7.85
N LEU A 64 15.07 -1.29 8.02
CA LEU A 64 14.43 -0.98 9.30
C LEU A 64 14.79 -2.00 10.39
N GLU A 65 14.76 -3.29 10.06
CA GLU A 65 15.15 -4.37 10.97
C GLU A 65 16.62 -4.25 11.39
N ALA A 66 17.52 -3.93 10.46
CA ALA A 66 18.92 -3.71 10.77
C ALA A 66 19.10 -2.52 11.74
N ARG A 67 18.38 -1.42 11.50
CA ARG A 67 18.41 -0.25 12.38
C ARG A 67 17.84 -0.54 13.76
N LEU A 68 16.73 -1.28 13.85
CA LEU A 68 16.14 -1.69 15.13
C LEU A 68 17.12 -2.57 15.92
N LYS A 69 17.72 -3.56 15.25
CA LYS A 69 18.72 -4.45 15.87
C LYS A 69 19.95 -3.70 16.38
N GLU A 70 20.40 -2.67 15.65
CA GLU A 70 21.49 -1.80 16.11
C GLU A 70 21.10 -1.03 17.38
N MET A 71 19.92 -0.41 17.40
CA MET A 71 19.41 0.33 18.55
C MET A 71 19.19 -0.57 19.76
N GLU A 72 18.64 -1.77 19.56
CA GLU A 72 18.49 -2.78 20.61
C GLU A 72 19.83 -3.20 21.19
N SER A 73 20.85 -3.41 20.35
CA SER A 73 22.19 -3.74 20.79
C SER A 73 22.82 -2.62 21.62
N ARG A 74 22.63 -1.36 21.21
CA ARG A 74 23.06 -0.17 21.97
C ARG A 74 22.34 -0.05 23.30
N LEU A 75 21.01 -0.26 23.32
CA LEU A 75 20.20 -0.18 24.54
C LEU A 75 20.58 -1.29 25.51
N LYS A 76 20.73 -2.54 25.05
CA LYS A 76 21.16 -3.67 25.87
C LYS A 76 22.55 -3.42 26.47
N LYS A 77 23.49 -2.90 25.69
CA LYS A 77 24.83 -2.51 26.20
C LYS A 77 24.74 -1.37 27.22
N SER A 78 23.89 -0.37 26.99
CA SER A 78 23.64 0.72 27.94
C SER A 78 23.03 0.19 29.25
N GLN A 79 22.03 -0.68 29.16
CA GLN A 79 21.40 -1.32 30.30
C GLN A 79 22.38 -2.18 31.08
N GLN A 80 23.25 -2.94 30.40
CA GLN A 80 24.34 -3.70 31.04
C GLN A 80 25.36 -2.80 31.73
N ARG A 81 25.69 -1.63 31.14
CA ARG A 81 26.57 -0.64 31.81
C ARG A 81 25.90 -0.02 33.02
N MET A 82 24.61 0.31 32.93
CA MET A 82 23.82 0.88 34.02
C MET A 82 23.68 -0.12 35.19
N SER A 83 23.39 -1.39 34.90
CA SER A 83 23.28 -2.44 35.93
C SER A 83 24.63 -2.72 36.62
N MET A 84 25.74 -2.69 35.88
CA MET A 84 27.09 -2.77 36.46
C MET A 84 27.47 -1.54 37.30
N SER A 85 27.02 -0.33 36.92
CA SER A 85 27.28 0.90 37.68
C SER A 85 26.47 0.98 38.98
N GLN A 86 25.30 0.34 39.08
CA GLN A 86 24.52 0.30 40.32
C GLN A 86 25.13 -0.60 41.41
N VAL A 87 26.05 -1.52 41.05
CA VAL A 87 26.77 -2.34 42.04
C VAL A 87 28.00 -1.61 42.61
N SER A 88 28.33 -0.41 42.09
CA SER A 88 29.46 0.39 42.53
C SER A 88 29.09 1.89 42.60
N LEU A 89 28.10 2.24 43.44
CA LEU A 89 27.95 3.63 43.86
C LEU A 89 27.39 3.71 45.28
N GLY A 90 28.31 3.75 46.24
CA GLY A 90 28.03 4.32 47.55
C GLY A 90 27.62 5.79 47.42
N SER A 91 26.53 6.14 48.12
CA SER A 91 26.10 7.49 48.55
C SER A 91 25.74 8.54 47.47
N PRO A 92 24.45 8.92 47.33
CA PRO A 92 24.07 10.14 46.64
C PRO A 92 24.29 11.37 47.55
N LYS A 93 25.03 12.38 47.08
CA LYS A 93 25.00 13.73 47.65
C LYS A 93 23.86 14.53 46.99
N PRO A 94 23.06 15.32 47.74
CA PRO A 94 22.02 16.15 47.14
C PRO A 94 22.65 17.36 46.44
N PHE A 95 22.46 17.48 45.13
CA PHE A 95 22.76 18.70 44.38
C PHE A 95 21.56 19.64 44.42
N SER A 96 21.78 20.86 44.88
CA SER A 96 20.85 21.98 44.87
C SER A 96 20.66 22.51 43.45
N VAL A 97 19.41 22.77 43.09
CA VAL A 97 19.00 23.50 41.88
C VAL A 97 19.16 25.00 42.09
N PRO A 98 19.78 25.75 41.15
CA PRO A 98 19.46 27.15 40.96
C PRO A 98 18.45 27.32 39.82
N ALA A 99 17.50 28.22 40.07
CA ALA A 99 16.40 28.59 39.20
C ALA A 99 16.85 29.44 37.99
N ALA A 100 16.01 29.38 36.97
CA ALA A 100 15.98 30.10 35.69
C ALA A 100 16.70 31.46 35.60
N ALA A 101 17.45 31.64 34.51
CA ALA A 101 17.62 32.94 33.87
C ALA A 101 17.64 32.76 32.34
N SER A 102 16.58 33.26 31.72
CA SER A 102 16.38 33.40 30.29
C SER A 102 17.49 34.25 29.67
N SER A 103 18.14 33.77 28.61
CA SER A 103 18.81 34.65 27.67
C SER A 103 18.62 34.13 26.25
N SER A 104 18.02 35.02 25.49
CA SER A 104 17.57 34.93 24.11
C SER A 104 18.70 35.15 23.10
N GLN A 105 18.42 34.78 21.85
CA GLN A 105 19.14 35.12 20.60
C GLN A 105 20.37 34.24 20.35
N GLN A 106 20.51 33.54 19.22
CA GLN A 106 20.48 34.09 17.86
C GLN A 106 20.23 32.96 16.85
N GLN A 107 19.11 33.02 16.12
CA GLN A 107 18.86 32.25 14.90
C GLN A 107 19.46 33.03 13.73
N GLN A 108 20.34 32.40 12.95
CA GLN A 108 20.66 32.84 11.59
C GLN A 108 19.77 32.07 10.61
N GLN A 109 19.38 32.81 9.57
CA GLN A 109 18.16 32.69 8.80
C GLN A 109 18.56 32.58 7.33
N LEU A 110 18.07 31.57 6.61
CA LEU A 110 18.05 31.54 5.13
C LEU A 110 16.73 30.89 4.66
N ASP A 111 15.83 31.79 4.26
CA ASP A 111 14.86 31.75 3.15
C ASP A 111 13.84 30.59 2.97
N ALA A 112 12.59 30.90 3.33
CA ALA A 112 11.38 30.44 2.62
C ALA A 112 10.25 31.50 2.77
N PRO A 113 9.50 31.85 1.70
CA PRO A 113 8.56 32.97 1.75
C PRO A 113 7.27 32.65 2.52
N VAL A 114 6.84 33.68 3.25
CA VAL A 114 5.66 33.78 4.12
C VAL A 114 4.37 33.99 3.31
N ASN A 115 3.30 33.28 3.69
CA ASN A 115 1.93 33.81 3.77
C ASN A 115 1.34 33.21 5.06
N LYS A 116 1.31 33.95 6.19
CA LYS A 116 0.18 34.76 6.70
C LYS A 116 -1.17 34.05 6.51
N ASP A 117 -1.70 33.43 7.57
CA ASP A 117 -2.55 34.14 8.51
C ASP A 117 -2.86 33.32 9.79
N ASP A 118 -3.06 34.07 10.86
CA ASP A 118 -3.76 33.75 12.10
C ASP A 118 -3.22 32.70 13.10
N SER A 119 -2.30 33.23 13.92
CA SER A 119 -2.13 32.87 15.32
C SER A 119 -3.44 33.00 16.14
N LYS A 120 -4.09 31.88 16.45
CA LYS A 120 -4.88 31.73 17.69
C LYS A 120 -4.48 30.45 18.41
N SER A 121 -3.67 30.68 19.44
CA SER A 121 -3.36 29.77 20.53
C SER A 121 -4.60 29.01 21.00
N ARG A 122 -4.49 27.68 21.15
CA ARG A 122 -4.58 26.98 22.45
C ARG A 122 -4.81 25.49 22.23
N SER A 123 -3.80 24.74 22.62
CA SER A 123 -3.85 23.32 22.95
C SER A 123 -5.08 22.99 23.79
N ARG A 124 -5.99 22.21 23.22
CA ARG A 124 -6.95 21.38 23.97
C ARG A 124 -7.03 20.02 23.28
N PRO A 125 -6.48 18.95 23.90
CA PRO A 125 -6.76 17.60 23.47
C PRO A 125 -8.15 17.22 24.02
N GLY A 126 -9.12 17.00 23.12
CA GLY A 126 -10.49 16.65 23.52
C GLY A 126 -11.48 16.68 22.37
N THR A 127 -11.72 15.51 21.77
CA THR A 127 -13.02 14.94 21.32
C THR A 127 -14.11 15.79 20.62
N ALA A 128 -13.89 17.00 20.15
CA ALA A 128 -14.90 17.76 19.41
C ALA A 128 -14.71 17.61 17.88
N ARG A 129 -15.17 16.48 17.31
CA ARG A 129 -15.33 16.35 15.85
C ARG A 129 -16.42 17.32 15.40
N ALA A 130 -16.13 18.16 14.42
CA ALA A 130 -17.13 18.99 13.75
C ALA A 130 -18.29 18.12 13.24
N THR A 131 -19.52 18.56 13.45
CA THR A 131 -20.73 17.89 12.95
C THR A 131 -20.74 17.94 11.42
N GLN A 132 -20.09 16.97 10.79
CA GLN A 132 -20.42 16.60 9.42
C GLN A 132 -21.81 15.95 9.45
N GLN A 133 -22.75 16.58 8.77
CA GLN A 133 -24.03 15.97 8.43
C GLN A 133 -23.76 14.62 7.76
N ALA A 134 -24.35 13.56 8.29
CA ALA A 134 -24.28 12.24 7.66
C ALA A 134 -24.94 12.32 6.27
N PRO A 135 -24.37 11.72 5.22
CA PRO A 135 -25.08 11.55 3.98
C PRO A 135 -26.35 10.72 4.25
N SER A 136 -27.47 11.20 3.70
CA SER A 136 -28.80 10.62 3.85
C SER A 136 -28.80 9.12 3.52
N ALA A 137 -29.52 8.34 4.32
CA ALA A 137 -29.64 6.88 4.26
C ALA A 137 -30.47 6.38 3.04
N GLY A 138 -30.21 6.93 1.85
CA GLY A 138 -31.04 6.74 0.66
C GLY A 138 -30.35 6.11 -0.54
N ASP A 139 -29.04 5.87 -0.50
CA ASP A 139 -28.28 5.48 -1.70
C ASP A 139 -27.29 4.32 -1.46
N MET A 140 -27.64 3.39 -0.56
CA MET A 140 -26.92 2.13 -0.44
C MET A 140 -27.55 1.07 -1.36
N PRO A 141 -26.75 0.35 -2.18
CA PRO A 141 -27.25 -0.83 -2.88
C PRO A 141 -27.72 -1.86 -1.84
N PRO A 142 -28.80 -2.63 -2.13
CA PRO A 142 -29.25 -3.66 -1.19
C PRO A 142 -28.09 -4.63 -0.92
N THR A 143 -27.74 -4.79 0.35
CA THR A 143 -26.85 -5.86 0.80
C THR A 143 -27.46 -7.19 0.37
N PRO A 144 -26.73 -8.04 -0.38
CA PRO A 144 -27.20 -9.37 -0.73
C PRO A 144 -27.53 -10.12 0.55
N GLY A 145 -28.76 -10.62 0.64
CA GLY A 145 -29.25 -11.36 1.81
C GLY A 145 -28.34 -12.53 2.15
N GLY A 146 -28.01 -12.68 3.43
CA GLY A 146 -27.41 -13.90 3.95
C GLY A 146 -28.41 -15.03 3.76
N SER A 147 -28.01 -16.06 3.02
CA SER A 147 -28.68 -17.36 3.00
C SER A 147 -28.55 -18.00 4.39
N GLU A 148 -29.58 -17.84 5.21
CA GLU A 148 -29.79 -18.62 6.43
C GLU A 148 -31.06 -19.46 6.21
N ASP A 149 -30.93 -20.47 5.32
CA ASP A 149 -31.79 -21.65 5.33
C ASP A 149 -31.38 -22.49 6.54
N GLY A 150 -31.93 -22.11 7.69
CA GLY A 150 -31.89 -22.88 8.92
C GLY A 150 -33.20 -23.67 9.06
N ASP A 151 -33.09 -24.98 8.85
CA ASP A 151 -34.04 -26.03 9.18
C ASP A 151 -35.03 -25.66 10.30
N HIS A 152 -36.32 -25.61 9.98
CA HIS A 152 -37.38 -25.83 10.95
C HIS A 152 -38.56 -26.59 10.32
N GLU A 153 -38.74 -27.80 10.87
CA GLU A 153 -39.91 -28.70 10.90
C GLU A 153 -40.12 -29.70 9.75
#